data_AF-A0A2N0P1F6-F1
#
_entry.id   AF-A0A2N0P1F6-F1
#
_cell.length_a   1.000
_cell.length_b   1.000
_cell.length_c   1.000
_cell.angle_alpha   90.00
_cell.angle_beta   90.00
_cell.angle_gamma   90.00
#
_symmetry.space_group_name_H-M   'P 1'
#
loop_
_entity.id
_entity.type
_entity.pdbx_description
1 polymer ?
#
loop_
_entity_poly.entity_id
_entity_poly.type
_entity_poly.pdbx_seq_one_letter_code
_entity_poly.pdbx_strand_id
1 'polypeptide(L)' 'MYISDCTIPPEFWYSKVNLLATYIRTVFKTICIPSSNVFIDEMIARFSGRSAHTVRIKNKPTPKGYKILSFCDAGY' A
#
# COMPACT_ATOMS: atom_id res chain seq x y z
N MET A 1 -1.67 -18.64 4.43
CA MET A 1 -0.77 -17.82 5.26
C MET A 1 -1.55 -16.61 5.75
N TYR A 2 -1.66 -16.42 7.07
CA TYR A 2 -2.31 -15.26 7.68
C TYR A 2 -1.25 -14.30 8.22
N ILE A 3 -1.45 -13.00 8.02
CA ILE A 3 -0.51 -11.94 8.43
C ILE A 3 -0.87 -11.37 9.82
N SER A 4 -2.14 -11.47 10.22
CA SER A 4 -2.64 -10.98 11.50
C SER A 4 -3.47 -12.05 12.21
N ASP A 5 -3.64 -11.87 13.52
CA ASP A 5 -4.64 -12.61 14.29
C ASP A 5 -6.05 -12.31 13.75
N CYS A 6 -6.86 -13.34 13.59
CA CYS A 6 -8.23 -13.26 13.09
C CYS A 6 -9.28 -13.34 14.21
N THR A 7 -8.85 -13.51 15.47
CA THR A 7 -9.74 -13.59 16.64
C THR A 7 -10.23 -12.21 17.11
N ILE A 8 -9.50 -11.15 16.74
CA ILE A 8 -9.81 -9.77 17.11
C ILE A 8 -10.53 -9.09 15.93
N PRO A 9 -11.71 -8.48 16.14
CA PRO A 9 -12.38 -7.75 15.08
C PRO A 9 -11.52 -6.56 14.61
N PRO A 10 -11.35 -6.36 13.29
CA PRO A 10 -10.50 -5.31 12.78
C PRO A 10 -11.15 -3.94 12.95
N GLU A 11 -10.44 -3.01 13.61
CA GLU A 11 -10.85 -1.60 13.73
C GLU A 11 -10.91 -0.90 12.37
N PHE A 12 -9.91 -1.17 11.51
CA PHE A 12 -9.83 -0.62 10.16
C PHE A 12 -9.81 -1.74 9.12
N TRP A 13 -10.28 -1.44 7.92
CA TRP A 13 -10.32 -2.41 6.82
C TRP A 13 -8.94 -2.98 6.44
N TYR A 14 -7.87 -2.21 6.68
CA TYR A 14 -6.49 -2.60 6.42
C TYR A 14 -5.79 -3.25 7.62
N SER A 15 -6.46 -3.41 8.79
CA SER A 15 -5.82 -3.95 10.01
C SER A 15 -5.16 -5.31 9.77
N LYS A 16 -5.72 -6.14 8.87
CA LYS A 16 -5.18 -7.45 8.48
C LYS A 16 -3.76 -7.42 7.89
N VAL A 17 -3.37 -6.30 7.30
CA VAL A 17 -2.04 -6.09 6.69
C VAL A 17 -1.23 -5.02 7.41
N ASN A 18 -1.80 -4.36 8.41
CA ASN A 18 -1.17 -3.22 9.07
C ASN A 18 0.16 -3.57 9.75
N LEU A 19 0.25 -4.77 10.35
CA LEU A 19 1.48 -5.26 10.97
C LEU A 19 2.63 -5.28 9.95
N LEU A 20 2.42 -5.95 8.82
CA LEU A 20 3.40 -6.06 7.75
C LEU A 20 3.72 -4.68 7.13
N ALA A 21 2.68 -3.89 6.83
CA ALA A 21 2.86 -2.56 6.24
C ALA A 21 3.67 -1.64 7.16
N THR A 22 3.44 -1.68 8.47
CA THR A 22 4.20 -0.91 9.46
C THR A 22 5.63 -1.38 9.55
N TYR A 23 5.85 -2.69 9.62
CA TYR A 23 7.20 -3.26 9.64
C TYR A 23 8.01 -2.83 8.42
N ILE A 24 7.47 -2.99 7.21
CA ILE A 24 8.14 -2.60 5.96
C ILE A 24 8.48 -1.10 5.98
N ARG A 25 7.52 -0.24 6.35
CA ARG A 25 7.76 1.22 6.42
C ARG A 25 8.84 1.58 7.43
N THR A 26 8.86 0.93 8.59
CA THR A 26 9.89 1.16 9.62
C THR A 26 11.26 0.77 9.10
N VAL A 27 11.40 -0.44 8.53
CA VAL A 27 12.68 -0.89 7.96
C VAL A 27 13.12 0.03 6.83
N PHE A 28 12.21 0.40 5.91
CA PHE A 28 12.55 1.27 4.78
C PHE A 28 13.12 2.63 5.24
N LYS A 29 12.53 3.24 6.28
CA LYS A 29 13.01 4.49 6.88
C LYS A 29 14.39 4.37 7.52
N THR A 30 14.79 3.18 7.95
CA THR A 30 16.12 2.96 8.55
C THR A 30 17.23 2.73 7.51
N ILE A 31 16.86 2.26 6.32
CA ILE A 31 17.84 1.86 5.28
C ILE A 31 17.93 2.86 4.13
N CYS A 32 16.88 3.65 3.89
CA CYS A 32 16.78 4.57 2.76
C CYS A 32 16.69 6.01 3.25
N ILE A 33 17.67 6.84 2.85
CA ILE A 33 17.64 8.29 3.02
C ILE A 33 17.33 8.88 1.65
N PRO A 34 16.14 9.47 1.44
CA PRO A 34 15.76 10.00 0.13
C PRO A 34 16.60 11.23 -0.23
N SER A 35 16.84 11.43 -1.51
CA SER A 35 17.43 12.66 -2.05
C SER A 35 16.46 13.85 -1.95
N SER A 36 16.87 15.01 -2.44
CA SER A 36 15.99 16.19 -2.52
C SER A 36 14.91 16.07 -3.61
N ASN A 37 15.05 15.15 -4.58
CA ASN A 37 14.16 15.01 -5.71
C ASN A 37 13.12 13.92 -5.48
N VAL A 38 12.11 14.24 -4.67
CA VAL A 38 11.08 13.29 -4.26
C VAL A 38 9.73 13.60 -4.89
N PHE A 39 8.94 12.55 -5.13
CA PHE A 39 7.61 12.64 -5.72
C PHE A 39 6.60 11.88 -4.85
N ILE A 40 5.40 12.44 -4.76
CA ILE A 40 4.25 11.77 -4.15
C ILE A 40 3.24 11.52 -5.26
N ASP A 41 2.87 10.26 -5.46
CA ASP A 41 1.91 9.88 -6.50
C ASP A 41 1.05 8.69 -6.05
N GLU A 42 0.04 8.37 -6.84
CA GLU A 42 -0.86 7.23 -6.64
C GLU A 42 -0.43 6.00 -7.45
N MET A 43 -0.09 4.92 -6.74
CA MET A 43 0.08 3.59 -7.32
C MET A 43 -1.22 2.78 -7.24
N ILE A 44 -1.38 1.82 -8.17
CA ILE A 44 -2.47 0.84 -8.13
C ILE A 44 -1.88 -0.56 -7.99
N ALA A 45 -2.23 -1.23 -6.89
CA ALA A 45 -2.04 -2.67 -6.75
C ALA A 45 -3.27 -3.40 -7.34
N ARG A 46 -3.11 -4.02 -8.51
CA ARG A 46 -4.20 -4.69 -9.24
C ARG A 46 -4.88 -5.74 -8.35
N PHE A 47 -6.21 -5.66 -8.26
CA PHE A 47 -7.02 -6.66 -7.55
C PHE A 47 -8.40 -6.79 -8.21
N SER A 48 -8.79 -8.01 -8.56
CA SER A 48 -10.06 -8.32 -9.22
C SER A 48 -11.10 -9.00 -8.34
N GLY A 49 -10.71 -9.43 -7.12
CA GLY A 49 -11.61 -10.11 -6.18
C GLY A 49 -12.67 -9.20 -5.55
N ARG A 50 -13.43 -9.77 -4.60
CA ARG A 50 -14.45 -9.05 -3.84
C ARG A 50 -13.81 -8.25 -2.71
N SER A 51 -13.80 -6.93 -2.85
CA SER A 51 -13.37 -6.00 -1.82
C SER A 51 -14.06 -4.65 -2.01
N ALA A 52 -14.67 -4.13 -0.95
CA ALA A 52 -15.36 -2.84 -0.94
C ALA A 52 -14.39 -1.65 -1.11
N HIS A 53 -13.08 -1.87 -0.87
CA HIS A 53 -12.06 -0.82 -0.88
C HIS A 53 -11.22 -0.81 -2.16
N THR A 54 -11.64 -1.55 -3.20
CA THR A 54 -11.03 -1.38 -4.53
C THR A 54 -11.62 -0.16 -5.22
N VAL A 55 -10.76 0.56 -5.93
CA VAL A 55 -11.15 1.68 -6.78
C VAL A 55 -10.95 1.32 -8.25
N ARG A 56 -11.71 2.01 -9.11
CA ARG A 56 -11.47 2.00 -10.55
C ARG A 56 -10.93 3.34 -11.00
N ILE A 57 -9.69 3.39 -11.45
CA ILE A 57 -9.07 4.59 -12.03
C ILE A 57 -9.08 4.43 -13.55
N LYS A 58 -9.79 5.32 -14.24
CA LYS A 58 -9.85 5.31 -15.71
C LYS A 58 -8.46 5.62 -16.27
N ASN A 59 -8.15 5.07 -17.43
CA ASN A 59 -6.92 5.33 -18.20
C ASN A 59 -5.61 4.78 -17.60
N LYS A 60 -5.62 4.08 -16.46
CA LYS A 60 -4.45 3.28 -16.03
C LYS A 60 -4.43 1.91 -16.73
N PRO A 61 -3.24 1.34 -17.03
CA PRO A 61 -3.12 0.00 -17.61
C PRO A 61 -3.83 -1.07 -16.78
N THR A 62 -3.81 -0.92 -15.45
CA THR A 62 -4.52 -1.74 -14.48
C THR A 62 -5.62 -0.91 -13.81
N PRO A 63 -6.80 -0.78 -14.42
CA PRO A 63 -7.76 0.23 -14.00
C PRO A 63 -8.47 -0.11 -12.69
N LYS A 64 -8.35 -1.33 -12.15
CA LYS A 64 -9.03 -1.76 -10.92
C LYS A 64 -8.05 -2.35 -9.92
N GLY A 65 -8.08 -1.85 -8.69
CA GLY A 65 -7.24 -2.35 -7.61
C GLY A 65 -7.29 -1.51 -6.35
N TYR A 66 -6.34 -1.74 -5.44
CA TYR A 66 -6.13 -0.88 -4.28
C TYR A 66 -5.29 0.32 -4.69
N LYS A 67 -5.80 1.52 -4.40
CA LYS A 67 -5.05 2.76 -4.54
C LYS A 67 -4.13 2.93 -3.33
N ILE A 68 -2.86 3.14 -3.59
CA ILE A 68 -1.82 3.34 -2.59
C ILE A 68 -1.16 4.69 -2.90
N LEU A 69 -1.06 5.56 -1.90
CA LEU A 69 -0.22 6.76 -2.01
C LEU A 69 1.22 6.36 -1.75
N SER A 70 2.09 6.59 -2.72
CA SER A 70 3.50 6.26 -2.67
C SER A 70 4.34 7.53 -2.59
N PHE A 71 5.40 7.44 -1.81
CA PHE A 71 6.49 8.41 -1.78
C PHE A 71 7.69 7.75 -2.48
N CYS A 72 8.17 8.36 -3.54
CA CYS A 72 9.24 7.85 -4.38
C CYS A 72 10.37 8.87 -4.48
N ASP A 73 11.60 8.39 -4.51
CA ASP A 73 12.77 9.22 -4.78
C ASP A 73 13.14 9.07 -6.25
N ALA A 74 13.72 10.10 -6.86
CA ALA A 74 14.12 10.02 -8.26
C ALA A 74 15.21 8.93 -8.43
N GLY A 75 14.81 7.77 -8.97
CA GLY A 75 15.68 6.60 -9.12
C GLY A 75 15.39 5.44 -8.17
N TYR A 76 14.38 5.55 -7.28
CA TYR A 76 13.97 4.52 -6.32
C TYR A 76 12.44 4.40 -6.16
#